data_AF-A0A0S8DV17-F1
#
_entry.id   AF-A0A0S8DV17-F1
#
_cell.length_a   1.000
_cell.length_b   1.000
_cell.length_c   1.000
_cell.angle_alpha   90.00
_cell.angle_beta   90.00
_cell.angle_gamma   90.00
#
_symmetry.space_group_name_H-M   'P 1'
#
loop_
_entity.id
_entity.type
_entity.pdbx_description
1 polymer ?
#
loop_
_entity_poly.entity_id
_entity_poly.type
_entity_poly.pdbx_seq_one_letter_code
_entity_poly.pdbx_strand_id
1 'polypeptide(L)'
;MTDSALQRLIELLGLIDPASATWLTEQVACHGGDSAALAHALNAPRMWGGASSVASQALNPHTAATVEQVREFRQLMAELGAELLAGEQPNSDISSWVLAFSNWNQSGI
;
A
#
# COMPACT_ATOMS: atom_id res chain seq x y z
N MET A 1 3.82 -1.87 11.47
CA MET A 1 3.05 -2.84 10.67
C MET A 1 3.79 -4.14 10.82
N THR A 2 3.09 -5.23 11.08
CA THR A 2 3.73 -6.54 11.27
C THR A 2 4.15 -7.14 9.93
N ASP A 3 5.20 -7.97 9.91
CA ASP A 3 5.64 -8.71 8.71
C ASP A 3 4.51 -9.49 8.05
N SER A 4 3.58 -10.06 8.83
CA SER A 4 2.40 -10.76 8.33
C SER A 4 1.42 -9.86 7.57
N ALA A 5 1.28 -8.60 7.99
CA ALA A 5 0.42 -7.63 7.30
C ALA A 5 1.05 -7.17 5.98
N LEU A 6 2.37 -7.02 5.96
CA LEU A 6 3.11 -6.71 4.73
C LEU A 6 3.06 -7.86 3.73
N GLN A 7 3.22 -9.10 4.21
CA GLN A 7 3.06 -10.29 3.37
C GLN A 7 1.65 -10.37 2.78
N ARG A 8 0.63 -10.08 3.59
CA ARG A 8 -0.76 -10.04 3.12
C ARG A 8 -0.99 -8.96 2.07
N LEU A 9 -0.39 -7.79 2.24
CA LEU A 9 -0.43 -6.71 1.25
C LEU A 9 0.15 -7.16 -0.10
N ILE A 10 1.28 -7.89 -0.08
CA ILE A 10 1.91 -8.45 -1.29
C ILE A 10 0.97 -9.46 -1.99
N GLU A 11 0.32 -10.35 -1.23
CA GLU A 11 -0.63 -11.33 -1.79
C GLU A 11 -1.80 -10.65 -2.49
N LEU A 12 -2.40 -9.63 -1.85
CA LEU A 12 -3.51 -8.88 -2.43
C LEU A 12 -3.06 -8.11 -3.68
N LEU A 13 -1.87 -7.51 -3.65
CA LEU A 13 -1.30 -6.89 -4.84
C LEU A 13 -1.09 -7.90 -5.96
N GLY A 14 -0.78 -9.16 -5.67
CA GLY A 14 -0.69 -10.21 -6.70
C GLY A 14 -1.99 -10.41 -7.49
N LEU A 15 -3.15 -10.11 -6.89
CA LEU A 15 -4.46 -10.15 -7.54
C LEU A 15 -4.86 -8.82 -8.17
N ILE A 16 -4.35 -7.70 -7.65
CA ILE A 16 -4.68 -6.34 -8.08
C ILE A 16 -3.79 -5.86 -9.21
N ASP A 17 -2.48 -5.91 -8.99
CA ASP A 17 -1.46 -5.53 -9.95
C ASP A 17 -0.16 -6.34 -9.67
N PRO A 18 0.08 -7.43 -10.43
CA PRO A 18 1.26 -8.28 -10.25
C PRO A 18 2.60 -7.54 -10.36
N ALA A 19 2.64 -6.43 -11.09
CA ALA A 19 3.85 -5.61 -11.22
C ALA A 19 4.18 -4.90 -9.90
N SER A 20 3.19 -4.30 -9.23
CA SER A 20 3.33 -3.70 -7.90
C SER A 20 3.67 -4.75 -6.84
N ALA A 21 3.08 -5.95 -6.93
CA ALA A 21 3.40 -7.06 -6.02
C ALA A 21 4.87 -7.49 -6.12
N THR A 22 5.37 -7.66 -7.35
CA THR A 22 6.77 -7.97 -7.62
C THR A 22 7.69 -6.92 -7.02
N TRP A 23 7.41 -5.64 -7.29
CA TRP A 23 8.21 -4.55 -6.76
C TRP A 23 8.23 -4.51 -5.23
N LEU A 24 7.07 -4.66 -4.57
CA LEU A 24 6.99 -4.64 -3.12
C LEU A 24 7.76 -5.82 -2.50
N THR A 25 7.67 -7.00 -3.13
CA THR A 25 8.46 -8.19 -2.74
C THR A 25 9.96 -7.92 -2.81
N GLU A 26 10.43 -7.25 -3.86
CA GLU A 26 11.83 -6.84 -3.99
C GLU A 26 12.25 -5.87 -2.87
N GLN A 27 11.41 -4.88 -2.52
CA GLN A 27 11.74 -3.96 -1.42
C GLN A 27 11.87 -4.69 -0.07
N VAL A 28 10.97 -5.64 0.20
CA VAL A 28 11.05 -6.48 1.41
C VAL A 28 12.29 -7.37 1.40
N ALA A 29 12.64 -7.97 0.25
CA ALA A 29 13.83 -8.78 0.14
C ALA A 29 15.12 -7.96 0.31
N CYS A 30 15.17 -6.75 -0.24
CA CYS A 30 16.33 -5.86 -0.15
C CYS A 30 16.51 -5.22 1.22
N HIS A 31 15.41 -4.92 1.93
CA HIS A 31 15.43 -4.10 3.14
C HIS A 31 14.82 -4.78 4.38
N GLY A 32 14.39 -6.04 4.31
CA GLY A 32 13.69 -6.71 5.41
C GLY A 32 14.51 -6.83 6.71
N GLY A 33 15.84 -6.75 6.63
CA GLY A 33 16.73 -6.68 7.81
C GLY A 33 16.95 -5.27 8.38
N ASP A 34 16.49 -4.23 7.69
CA ASP A 34 16.64 -2.82 8.07
C ASP A 34 15.29 -2.10 7.97
N SER A 35 14.61 -2.00 9.11
CA SER A 35 13.27 -1.40 9.21
C SER A 35 13.24 0.07 8.77
N ALA A 36 14.33 0.82 8.95
CA ALA A 36 14.39 2.22 8.54
C ALA A 36 14.52 2.34 7.02
N ALA A 37 15.38 1.52 6.41
CA ALA A 37 15.50 1.46 4.95
C ALA A 37 14.20 1.00 4.29
N LEU A 38 13.51 0.01 4.87
CA LEU A 38 12.22 -0.45 4.38
C LEU A 38 11.15 0.65 4.50
N ALA A 39 11.05 1.31 5.65
CA ALA A 39 10.12 2.43 5.82
C ALA A 39 10.38 3.55 4.80
N HIS A 40 11.65 3.86 4.52
CA HIS A 40 12.01 4.82 3.48
C HIS A 40 11.56 4.39 2.08
N ALA A 41 11.77 3.13 1.71
CA ALA A 41 11.31 2.59 0.42
C ALA A 41 9.78 2.63 0.29
N LEU A 42 9.06 2.30 1.37
CA LEU A 42 7.60 2.35 1.42
C LEU A 42 7.05 3.80 1.42
N ASN A 43 7.86 4.79 1.78
CA ASN A 43 7.50 6.21 1.70
C ASN A 43 7.71 6.82 0.28
N ALA A 44 8.20 6.04 -0.69
CA ALA A 44 8.55 6.55 -2.01
C ALA A 44 7.33 6.97 -2.86
N PRO A 45 7.50 7.89 -3.85
CA PRO A 45 6.46 8.24 -4.82
C PRO A 45 5.90 7.04 -5.59
N ARG A 46 6.66 5.96 -5.77
CA ARG A 46 6.12 4.74 -6.38
C ARG A 46 4.99 4.10 -5.57
N MET A 47 5.01 4.27 -4.24
CA MET A 47 3.97 3.74 -3.36
C MET A 47 2.72 4.63 -3.35
N TRP A 48 2.89 5.96 -3.38
CA TRP A 48 1.80 6.92 -3.11
C TRP A 48 1.53 7.96 -4.20
N GLY A 49 2.45 8.18 -5.14
CA GLY A 49 2.42 9.31 -6.07
C GLY A 49 1.79 8.99 -7.42
N GLY A 50 0.63 9.59 -7.69
CA GLY A 50 0.03 9.65 -9.02
C GLY A 50 -0.62 8.35 -9.53
N ALA A 51 -1.01 8.38 -10.82
CA ALA A 51 -1.89 7.41 -11.50
C ALA A 51 -1.24 6.06 -11.85
N SER A 52 -0.08 5.74 -11.28
CA SER A 52 0.56 4.43 -11.43
C SER A 52 1.24 3.98 -10.15
N SER A 53 0.92 4.65 -9.04
CA SER A 53 1.37 4.26 -7.72
C SER A 53 0.69 2.98 -7.25
N VAL A 54 1.29 2.30 -6.29
CA VAL A 54 0.67 1.16 -5.60
C VAL A 54 -0.68 1.57 -5.00
N ALA A 55 -0.76 2.74 -4.36
CA ALA A 55 -2.01 3.26 -3.81
C ALA A 55 -3.13 3.40 -4.86
N SER A 56 -2.80 3.86 -6.07
CA SER A 56 -3.78 4.01 -7.15
C SER A 56 -4.37 2.68 -7.64
N GLN A 57 -3.72 1.54 -7.36
CA GLN A 57 -4.22 0.22 -7.75
C GLN A 57 -5.51 -0.18 -7.02
N ALA A 58 -5.84 0.49 -5.91
CA ALA A 58 -7.16 0.37 -5.26
C ALA A 58 -8.34 0.71 -6.19
N LEU A 59 -8.08 1.41 -7.30
CA LEU A 59 -9.04 1.84 -8.31
C LEU A 59 -8.95 1.02 -9.59
N ASN A 60 -8.09 -0.01 -9.67
CA ASN A 60 -7.92 -0.80 -10.89
C ASN A 60 -9.21 -1.58 -11.22
N PRO A 61 -9.92 -1.26 -12.32
CA PRO A 61 -11.17 -1.95 -12.67
C PRO A 61 -10.94 -3.33 -13.30
N HIS A 62 -9.69 -3.70 -13.57
CA HIS A 62 -9.30 -4.94 -14.24
C HIS A 62 -8.57 -5.92 -13.30
N THR A 63 -8.73 -5.73 -11.99
CA THR A 63 -8.20 -6.64 -10.98
C THR A 63 -8.92 -8.00 -10.98
N ALA A 64 -8.18 -9.06 -10.63
CA ALA A 64 -8.75 -10.38 -10.32
C ALA A 64 -9.26 -10.48 -8.87
N ALA A 65 -9.08 -9.44 -8.05
CA ALA A 65 -9.48 -9.40 -6.65
C ALA A 65 -11.00 -9.20 -6.49
N THR A 66 -11.58 -9.78 -5.45
CA THR A 66 -12.96 -9.50 -5.04
C THR A 66 -13.08 -8.13 -4.38
N VAL A 67 -14.32 -7.64 -4.22
CA VAL A 67 -14.59 -6.37 -3.51
C VAL A 67 -14.04 -6.40 -2.09
N GLU A 68 -14.17 -7.52 -1.40
CA GLU A 68 -13.65 -7.72 -0.04
C GLU A 68 -12.12 -7.65 -0.01
N GLN A 69 -11.44 -8.25 -0.99
CA GLN A 69 -9.99 -8.22 -1.12
C GLN A 69 -9.48 -6.81 -1.43
N VAL A 70 -10.19 -6.04 -2.26
CA VAL A 70 -9.87 -4.63 -2.52
C VAL A 70 -10.10 -3.78 -1.26
N ARG A 71 -11.15 -4.06 -0.48
CA ARG A 71 -11.38 -3.39 0.82
C ARG A 71 -10.26 -3.70 1.82
N GLU A 72 -9.84 -4.95 1.90
CA GLU A 72 -8.72 -5.39 2.73
C GLU A 72 -7.42 -4.71 2.30
N PHE A 73 -7.16 -4.62 1.00
CA PHE A 73 -6.01 -3.89 0.46
C PHE A 73 -6.01 -2.43 0.91
N ARG A 74 -7.14 -1.73 0.75
CA ARG A 74 -7.28 -0.33 1.18
C ARG A 74 -7.06 -0.17 2.69
N GLN A 75 -7.52 -1.13 3.49
CA GLN A 75 -7.33 -1.12 4.94
C GLN A 75 -5.84 -1.24 5.30
N LEU A 76 -5.13 -2.22 4.73
CA LEU A 76 -3.70 -2.42 4.98
C LEU A 76 -2.87 -1.21 4.49
N MET A 77 -3.24 -0.63 3.35
CA MET A 77 -2.61 0.60 2.85
C MET A 77 -2.88 1.80 3.78
N ALA A 78 -4.08 1.93 4.35
CA ALA A 78 -4.39 2.98 5.31
C ALA A 78 -3.57 2.84 6.61
N GLU A 79 -3.43 1.62 7.12
CA GLU A 79 -2.61 1.30 8.29
C GLU A 79 -1.13 1.61 8.05
N LEU A 80 -0.57 1.15 6.92
CA LEU A 80 0.80 1.47 6.53
C LEU A 80 1.00 2.98 6.39
N GLY A 81 0.09 3.68 5.71
CA GLY A 81 0.17 5.12 5.54
C GLY A 81 0.15 5.87 6.87
N ALA A 82 -0.71 5.45 7.82
CA ALA A 82 -0.78 6.05 9.15
C ALA A 82 0.53 5.91 9.93
N GLU A 83 1.22 4.77 9.80
CA GLU A 83 2.52 4.56 10.42
C GLU A 83 3.62 5.44 9.79
N LEU A 84 3.62 5.55 8.46
CA LEU A 84 4.59 6.39 7.74
C LEU A 84 4.38 7.89 8.05
N LEU A 85 3.13 8.33 8.23
CA LEU A 85 2.80 9.69 8.66
C LEU A 85 3.34 10.06 10.05
N ALA A 86 3.60 9.08 10.91
CA ALA A 86 4.22 9.31 12.21
C ALA A 86 5.75 9.53 12.13
N GLY A 87 6.37 9.30 10.95
CA GLY A 87 7.78 9.53 10.70
C GLY A 87 8.14 11.01 10.43
N GLU A 88 9.43 11.31 10.30
CA GLU A 88 9.93 12.69 10.22
C GLU A 88 9.68 13.39 8.88
N GLN A 89 9.59 12.65 7.76
CA GLN A 89 9.43 13.20 6.41
C GLN A 89 8.48 12.36 5.56
N PRO A 90 7.17 12.34 5.90
CA PRO A 90 6.21 11.57 5.13
C PRO A 90 6.04 12.16 3.74
N ASN A 91 5.81 11.28 2.76
CA ASN A 91 5.39 11.70 1.44
C ASN A 91 4.04 12.44 1.51
N SER A 92 3.95 13.60 0.84
CA SER A 92 2.79 14.49 0.89
C SER A 92 1.49 13.81 0.45
N ASP A 93 1.57 12.82 -0.44
CA ASP A 93 0.41 12.12 -1.00
C ASP A 93 -0.21 11.10 -0.04
N ILE A 94 0.52 10.65 0.99
CA ILE A 94 0.05 9.63 1.93
C ILE A 94 -1.24 10.06 2.63
N SER A 95 -1.27 11.31 3.11
CA SER A 95 -2.43 11.84 3.84
C SER A 95 -3.73 11.78 3.02
N SER A 96 -3.66 12.14 1.74
CA SER A 96 -4.79 12.09 0.81
C SER A 96 -5.27 10.66 0.57
N TRP A 97 -4.35 9.71 0.40
CA TRP A 97 -4.69 8.30 0.17
C TRP A 97 -5.27 7.62 1.41
N VAL A 98 -4.69 7.84 2.60
CA VAL A 98 -5.19 7.29 3.86
C VAL A 98 -6.63 7.75 4.11
N LEU A 99 -6.91 9.03 3.86
CA LEU A 99 -8.27 9.57 3.96
C LEU A 99 -9.21 8.94 2.92
N ALA A 100 -8.78 8.82 1.66
CA ALA A 100 -9.56 8.21 0.60
C ALA A 100 -9.93 6.75 0.91
N PHE A 101 -8.95 5.93 1.32
CA PHE A 101 -9.15 4.53 1.69
C PHE A 101 -10.15 4.38 2.85
N SER A 102 -10.00 5.20 3.89
CA SER A 102 -10.92 5.21 5.02
C SER A 102 -12.35 5.53 4.59
N ASN A 103 -12.53 6.55 3.75
CA ASN A 103 -13.84 6.97 3.26
C ASN A 103 -14.48 5.92 2.34
N TRP A 104 -13.72 5.31 1.43
CA TRP A 104 -14.23 4.27 0.54
C TRP A 104 -14.66 3.03 1.32
N ASN A 105 -13.84 2.58 2.26
CA ASN A 105 -14.16 1.41 3.09
C ASN A 105 -15.41 1.65 3.96
N GLN A 106 -15.59 2.87 4.50
CA GLN A 106 -16.79 3.24 5.24
C GLN A 106 -18.04 3.34 4.36
N SER A 107 -17.88 3.84 3.13
CA SER A 107 -18.98 4.02 2.17
C SER A 107 -19.37 2.73 1.45
N GLY A 108 -18.57 1.67 1.61
CA GLY A 108 -18.83 0.35 1.01
C GLY A 108 -18.54 0.27 -0.49
N ILE A 109 -17.79 1.24 -1.03
CA ILE A 109 -17.27 1.26 -2.41
C ILE A 109 -15.95 0.49 -2.46
#